data_AF-A0A8H4ULY8-F1
#
_entry.id   AF-A0A8H4ULY8-F1
#
_cell.length_a   1.000
_cell.length_b   1.000
_cell.length_c   1.000
_cell.angle_alpha   90.00
_cell.angle_beta   90.00
_cell.angle_gamma   90.00
#
_symmetry.space_group_name_H-M   'P 1'
#
loop_
_entity.id
_entity.type
_entity.pdbx_description
1 polymer ?
#
loop_
_entity_poly.entity_id
_entity_poly.type
_entity_poly.pdbx_seq_one_letter_code
_entity_poly.pdbx_strand_id
1 'polypeptide(L)'
;MTDWPERDIDQIAKGWSIAMSYSKERLKRVYDLENHQLDDAVNEGRVVLETVCLFMHACVKHGQYKLPLEFWRILHSEYGIVVYPSAFTEDVEVQGLGTDVTFTEAYYGHIMMFGGCNGDKHPPPCPFEFLREPPPVYQKETPQVPIQTISASQ
;
A
#
# COMPACT_ATOMS: atom_id res chain seq x y z
N MET A 1 -10.42 -22.91 7.83
CA MET A 1 -10.55 -21.92 8.92
C MET A 1 -9.13 -21.72 9.43
N THR A 2 -8.47 -20.65 9.00
CA THR A 2 -7.03 -20.46 9.25
C THR A 2 -6.88 -19.98 10.68
N ASP A 3 -6.31 -20.84 11.52
CA ASP A 3 -5.99 -20.58 12.92
C ASP A 3 -4.85 -19.54 12.95
N TRP A 4 -5.21 -18.25 12.97
CA TRP A 4 -4.25 -17.20 13.23
C TRP A 4 -4.03 -17.18 14.73
N PRO A 5 -2.80 -17.27 15.25
CA PRO A 5 -2.60 -17.13 16.68
C PRO A 5 -3.12 -15.73 17.06
N GLU A 6 -4.08 -15.65 17.97
CA GLU A 6 -4.66 -14.41 18.54
C GLU A 6 -3.59 -13.32 18.82
N ARG A 7 -2.38 -13.79 19.16
CA ARG A 7 -1.16 -13.01 19.39
C ARG A 7 -0.72 -12.11 18.23
N ASP A 8 -1.07 -12.41 16.99
CA ASP A 8 -0.70 -11.61 15.82
C ASP A 8 -1.66 -10.42 15.61
N ILE A 9 -2.95 -10.59 15.95
CA ILE A 9 -3.96 -9.53 15.81
C ILE A 9 -3.71 -8.40 16.80
N ASP A 10 -3.40 -8.71 18.06
CA ASP A 10 -3.10 -7.68 19.07
C ASP A 10 -1.85 -6.87 18.69
N GLN A 11 -0.85 -7.52 18.09
CA GLN A 11 0.35 -6.83 17.63
C GLN A 11 0.08 -5.94 16.41
N ILE A 12 -0.72 -6.43 15.45
CA ILE A 12 -1.20 -5.63 14.31
C ILE A 12 -1.98 -4.40 14.83
N ALA A 13 -2.91 -4.59 15.76
CA ALA A 13 -3.70 -3.52 16.35
C ALA A 13 -2.82 -2.48 17.07
N LYS A 14 -1.81 -2.95 17.81
CA LYS A 14 -0.83 -2.06 18.44
C LYS A 14 -0.02 -1.27 17.42
N GLY A 15 0.52 -1.93 16.39
CA GLY A 15 1.28 -1.28 15.32
C GLY A 15 0.44 -0.27 14.55
N TRP A 16 -0.81 -0.61 14.25
CA TRP A 16 -1.78 0.28 13.62
C TRP A 16 -2.07 1.52 14.47
N SER A 17 -2.34 1.34 15.77
CA SER A 17 -2.61 2.45 16.69
C SER A 17 -1.44 3.43 16.78
N ILE A 18 -0.21 2.91 16.83
CA ILE A 18 1.01 3.72 16.80
C ILE A 18 1.09 4.48 15.47
N ALA A 19 0.95 3.80 14.33
CA ALA A 19 0.98 4.42 13.01
C ALA A 19 -0.08 5.52 12.88
N MET A 20 -1.29 5.30 13.40
CA MET A 20 -2.38 6.28 13.34
C MET A 20 -2.06 7.54 14.16
N SER A 21 -1.48 7.37 15.35
CA SER A 21 -1.04 8.50 16.19
C SER A 21 -0.01 9.36 15.45
N TYR A 22 1.03 8.72 14.90
CA TYR A 22 2.06 9.44 14.13
C TYR A 22 1.50 10.08 12.86
N SER A 23 0.54 9.44 12.20
CA SER A 23 -0.10 9.97 10.99
C SER A 23 -0.90 11.24 11.30
N LYS A 24 -1.65 11.25 12.42
CA LYS A 24 -2.36 12.44 12.89
C LYS A 24 -1.42 13.60 13.20
N GLU A 25 -0.37 13.35 13.98
CA GLU A 25 0.62 14.38 14.34
C GLU A 25 1.33 14.92 13.11
N ARG A 26 1.67 14.04 12.15
CA ARG A 26 2.33 14.41 10.91
C ARG A 26 1.43 15.25 10.02
N LEU A 27 0.21 14.81 9.72
CA LEU A 27 -0.73 15.58 8.90
C LEU A 27 -1.03 16.93 9.52
N LYS A 28 -1.22 16.97 10.85
CA LYS A 28 -1.39 18.20 11.59
C LYS A 28 -0.22 19.16 11.38
N ARG A 29 1.01 18.68 11.47
CA ARG A 29 2.22 19.49 11.33
C ARG A 29 2.50 19.91 9.89
N VAL A 30 2.36 19.00 8.92
CA VAL A 30 2.72 19.25 7.50
C VAL A 30 1.72 20.18 6.83
N TYR A 31 0.43 20.03 7.13
CA TYR A 31 -0.64 20.85 6.54
C TYR A 31 -1.16 21.96 7.48
N ASP A 32 -0.49 22.18 8.62
CA ASP A 32 -0.86 23.16 9.64
C ASP A 32 -2.35 23.09 10.04
N LEU A 33 -2.83 21.87 10.30
CA LEU A 33 -4.25 21.61 10.55
C LEU A 33 -4.65 21.99 11.99
N GLU A 34 -5.79 22.65 12.11
CA GLU A 34 -6.49 22.80 13.37
C GLU A 34 -7.21 21.51 13.77
N ASN A 35 -7.58 21.38 15.06
CA ASN A 35 -8.17 20.13 15.57
C ASN A 35 -9.45 19.70 14.81
N HIS A 36 -10.31 20.65 14.43
CA HIS A 36 -11.52 20.35 13.66
C HIS A 36 -11.21 19.85 12.24
N GLN A 37 -10.19 20.43 11.58
CA GLN A 37 -9.75 20.01 10.25
C GLN A 37 -9.07 18.63 10.30
N LEU A 38 -8.42 18.31 11.41
CA LEU A 38 -7.88 16.98 11.65
C LEU A 38 -9.01 15.95 11.82
N ASP A 39 -10.09 16.28 12.54
CA ASP A 39 -11.26 15.41 12.66
C ASP A 39 -11.94 15.21 11.30
N ASP A 40 -12.07 16.26 10.49
CA ASP A 40 -12.54 16.15 9.11
C ASP A 40 -11.63 15.26 8.27
N ALA A 41 -10.30 15.39 8.40
CA ALA A 41 -9.33 14.51 7.72
C ALA A 41 -9.42 13.04 8.19
N VAL A 42 -9.83 12.77 9.42
CA VAL A 42 -10.15 11.40 9.87
C VAL A 42 -11.42 10.91 9.18
N ASN A 43 -12.48 11.71 9.19
CA ASN A 43 -13.78 11.36 8.62
C ASN A 43 -13.72 11.14 7.10
N GLU A 44 -12.91 11.92 6.40
CA GLU A 44 -12.66 11.80 4.96
C GLU A 44 -11.67 10.68 4.61
N GLY A 45 -11.17 9.93 5.60
CA GLY A 45 -10.23 8.83 5.37
C GLY A 45 -8.79 9.25 5.05
N ARG A 46 -8.47 10.55 4.99
CA ARG A 46 -7.09 11.05 4.75
C ARG A 46 -6.11 10.57 5.80
N VAL A 47 -6.50 10.58 7.08
CA VAL A 47 -5.67 10.04 8.17
C VAL A 47 -5.50 8.53 8.02
N VAL A 48 -6.53 7.83 7.57
CA VAL A 48 -6.46 6.38 7.35
C VAL A 48 -5.51 6.07 6.20
N LEU A 49 -5.56 6.81 5.10
CA LEU A 49 -4.64 6.68 3.97
C LEU A 49 -3.18 6.85 4.42
N GLU A 50 -2.88 7.94 5.14
CA GLU A 50 -1.55 8.18 5.70
C GLU A 50 -1.12 7.04 6.64
N THR A 51 -2.04 6.55 7.47
CA THR A 51 -1.81 5.44 8.40
C THR A 51 -1.46 4.16 7.66
N VAL A 52 -2.18 3.82 6.58
CA VAL A 52 -1.89 2.64 5.76
C VAL A 52 -0.51 2.74 5.15
N CYS A 53 -0.13 3.91 4.61
CA CYS A 53 1.18 4.11 4.01
C CYS A 53 2.32 3.96 5.04
N LEU A 54 2.19 4.60 6.22
CA LEU A 54 3.15 4.46 7.31
C LEU A 54 3.22 3.02 7.83
N PHE A 55 2.08 2.37 8.04
CA PHE A 55 2.02 1.00 8.55
C PHE A 55 2.60 -0.01 7.56
N MET A 56 2.32 0.18 6.27
CA MET A 56 2.94 -0.57 5.18
C MET A 56 4.45 -0.42 5.20
N HIS A 57 4.94 0.80 5.32
CA HIS A 57 6.36 1.09 5.36
C HIS A 57 7.04 0.48 6.57
N ALA A 58 6.59 0.82 7.78
CA ALA A 58 7.29 0.48 9.01
C ALA A 58 7.15 -0.99 9.40
N CYS A 59 6.02 -1.62 9.06
CA CYS A 59 5.68 -2.92 9.61
C CYS A 59 5.52 -4.01 8.55
N VAL A 60 4.80 -3.75 7.47
CA VAL A 60 4.47 -4.81 6.50
C VAL A 60 5.62 -5.10 5.54
N LYS A 61 6.19 -4.08 4.89
CA LYS A 61 7.30 -4.25 3.92
C LYS A 61 8.56 -4.84 4.58
N HIS A 62 8.78 -4.52 5.85
CA HIS A 62 9.86 -5.09 6.66
C HIS A 62 9.58 -6.52 7.16
N GLY A 63 8.44 -7.11 6.78
CA GLY A 63 8.07 -8.48 7.13
C GLY A 63 7.66 -8.67 8.59
N GLN A 64 7.37 -7.61 9.35
CA GLN A 64 6.94 -7.71 10.75
C GLN A 64 5.53 -8.29 10.86
N TYR A 65 4.65 -7.97 9.90
CA TYR A 65 3.27 -8.44 9.90
C TYR A 65 2.87 -9.05 8.56
N LYS A 66 2.07 -10.12 8.65
CA LYS A 66 1.28 -10.66 7.55
C LYS A 66 -0.18 -10.35 7.82
N LEU A 67 -0.75 -9.46 7.01
CA LEU A 67 -2.11 -8.98 7.24
C LEU A 67 -3.16 -9.95 6.66
N PRO A 68 -4.28 -10.16 7.36
CA PRO A 68 -5.35 -11.01 6.87
C PRO A 68 -6.02 -10.37 5.65
N LEU A 69 -6.61 -11.20 4.77
CA LEU A 69 -7.32 -10.71 3.58
C LEU A 69 -8.41 -9.69 3.92
N GLU A 70 -9.09 -9.89 5.04
CA GLU A 70 -10.20 -9.04 5.48
C GLU A 70 -9.75 -7.60 5.79
N PHE A 71 -8.50 -7.42 6.23
CA PHE A 71 -7.93 -6.08 6.46
C PHE A 71 -7.95 -5.25 5.17
N TRP A 72 -7.50 -5.83 4.06
CA TRP A 72 -7.49 -5.16 2.75
C TRP A 72 -8.90 -4.90 2.22
N ARG A 73 -9.83 -5.83 2.48
CA ARG A 73 -11.23 -5.68 2.06
C ARG A 73 -11.90 -4.52 2.78
N ILE A 74 -11.66 -4.35 4.07
CA ILE A 74 -12.19 -3.23 4.87
C ILE A 74 -11.62 -1.90 4.38
N LEU A 75 -10.30 -1.81 4.16
CA LEU A 75 -9.68 -0.59 3.62
C LEU A 75 -10.30 -0.15 2.31
N HIS A 76 -10.58 -1.13 1.45
CA HIS A 76 -11.22 -0.89 0.17
C HIS A 76 -12.71 -0.52 0.31
N SER A 77 -13.49 -1.26 1.11
CA SER A 77 -14.94 -1.06 1.21
C SER A 77 -15.33 0.21 1.95
N GLU A 78 -14.61 0.54 3.02
CA GLU A 78 -14.94 1.67 3.90
C GLU A 78 -14.30 2.98 3.43
N TYR A 79 -13.10 2.91 2.86
CA TYR A 79 -12.29 4.10 2.56
C TYR A 79 -11.91 4.22 1.08
N GLY A 80 -12.23 3.23 0.22
CA GLY A 80 -11.80 3.23 -1.17
C GLY A 80 -10.28 3.12 -1.35
N ILE A 81 -9.57 2.61 -0.33
CA ILE A 81 -8.09 2.52 -0.35
C ILE A 81 -7.66 1.22 -1.01
N VAL A 82 -6.78 1.35 -2.00
CA VAL A 82 -6.17 0.27 -2.75
C VAL A 82 -4.66 0.27 -2.50
N VAL A 83 -4.13 -0.90 -2.14
CA VAL A 83 -2.68 -1.14 -1.99
C VAL A 83 -2.21 -2.01 -3.15
N TYR A 84 -1.36 -1.47 -4.02
CA TYR A 84 -0.84 -2.20 -5.17
C TYR A 84 0.33 -3.12 -4.76
N PRO A 85 0.59 -4.20 -5.53
CA PRO A 85 1.75 -5.07 -5.29
C PRO A 85 3.08 -4.32 -5.20
N SER A 86 3.22 -3.23 -5.96
CA SER A 86 4.41 -2.37 -5.95
C SER A 86 4.72 -1.79 -4.57
N ALA A 87 3.73 -1.56 -3.70
CA ALA A 87 3.94 -1.12 -2.32
C ALA A 87 4.75 -2.12 -1.46
N PHE A 88 4.76 -3.40 -1.86
CA PHE A 88 5.50 -4.47 -1.19
C PHE A 88 6.87 -4.73 -1.84
N THR A 89 6.98 -4.52 -3.15
CA THR A 89 8.11 -5.00 -3.94
C THR A 89 9.07 -3.90 -4.37
N GLU A 90 8.60 -2.66 -4.53
CA GLU A 90 9.40 -1.55 -5.02
C GLU A 90 9.93 -0.70 -3.87
N ASP A 91 11.09 -0.08 -4.10
CA ASP A 91 11.69 0.84 -3.15
C ASP A 91 11.03 2.20 -3.23
N VAL A 92 10.40 2.59 -2.12
CA VAL A 92 9.75 3.89 -1.95
C VAL A 92 10.79 4.85 -1.43
N GLU A 93 11.09 5.89 -2.21
CA GLU A 93 12.02 6.94 -1.81
C GLU A 93 11.38 7.84 -0.75
N VAL A 94 11.87 7.76 0.47
CA VAL A 94 11.36 8.51 1.64
C VAL A 94 12.28 9.67 2.03
N GLN A 95 13.02 10.25 1.09
CA GLN A 95 13.83 11.44 1.38
C GLN A 95 12.91 12.63 1.74
N GLY A 96 13.23 13.36 2.82
CA GLY A 96 12.40 14.47 3.32
C GLY A 96 11.24 14.06 4.24
N LEU A 97 11.13 12.75 4.53
CA LEU A 97 10.03 12.20 5.32
C LEU A 97 10.23 12.48 6.81
N GLY A 98 9.63 13.56 7.28
CA GLY A 98 9.85 14.06 8.64
C GLY A 98 9.80 15.58 8.74
N THR A 99 10.08 16.29 7.65
CA THR A 99 10.00 17.75 7.60
C THR A 99 8.81 18.17 6.74
N ASP A 100 8.76 17.79 5.47
CA ASP A 100 7.87 18.45 4.50
C ASP A 100 7.00 17.48 3.68
N VAL A 101 7.22 16.17 3.82
CA VAL A 101 6.54 15.13 3.02
C VAL A 101 5.80 14.12 3.90
N THR A 102 4.59 13.77 3.48
CA THR A 102 3.73 12.74 4.05
C THR A 102 4.03 11.35 3.48
N PHE A 103 3.66 10.29 4.19
CA PHE A 103 3.74 8.94 3.63
C PHE A 103 2.79 8.75 2.46
N THR A 104 1.67 9.46 2.42
CA THR A 104 0.74 9.49 1.29
C THR A 104 1.42 9.98 0.02
N GLU A 105 2.19 11.07 0.11
CA GLU A 105 2.96 11.60 -1.01
C GLU A 105 4.09 10.65 -1.43
N ALA A 106 4.79 10.05 -0.48
CA ALA A 106 5.85 9.08 -0.78
C ALA A 106 5.31 7.79 -1.44
N TYR A 107 4.14 7.31 -1.02
CA TYR A 107 3.50 6.11 -1.56
C TYR A 107 2.58 6.40 -2.76
N TYR A 108 2.63 7.60 -3.33
CA TYR A 108 1.82 7.95 -4.50
C TYR A 108 2.06 6.94 -5.64
N GLY A 109 0.97 6.39 -6.20
CA GLY A 109 1.02 5.34 -7.22
C GLY A 109 1.21 3.91 -6.69
N HIS A 110 1.60 3.74 -5.42
CA HIS A 110 1.69 2.44 -4.74
C HIS A 110 0.50 2.16 -3.84
N ILE A 111 -0.03 3.21 -3.20
CA ILE A 111 -1.24 3.16 -2.38
C ILE A 111 -2.09 4.36 -2.77
N MET A 112 -3.33 4.10 -3.18
CA MET A 112 -4.22 5.13 -3.68
C MET A 112 -5.58 5.03 -3.02
N MET A 113 -6.17 6.18 -2.71
CA MET A 113 -7.54 6.29 -2.25
C MET A 113 -8.41 6.78 -3.40
N PHE A 114 -9.32 5.94 -3.86
CA PHE A 114 -10.23 6.25 -4.94
C PHE A 114 -11.59 6.63 -4.35
N GLY A 115 -11.74 7.92 -4.04
CA GLY A 115 -13.02 8.55 -3.74
C GLY A 115 -13.70 8.11 -2.45
N GLY A 116 -13.83 9.06 -1.53
CA GLY A 116 -14.81 9.05 -0.45
C GLY A 116 -15.45 10.43 -0.30
N CYS A 117 -16.01 11.00 -1.38
CA CYS A 117 -16.62 12.33 -1.31
C CYS A 117 -17.89 12.39 -2.18
N ASN A 118 -19.05 12.35 -1.52
CA ASN A 118 -20.37 12.71 -2.05
C ASN A 118 -20.83 12.01 -3.34
N GLY A 119 -21.45 10.83 -3.24
CA GLY A 119 -22.51 10.45 -4.20
C GLY A 119 -22.65 8.97 -4.52
N ASP A 120 -21.54 8.26 -4.72
CA ASP A 120 -21.61 6.86 -5.16
C ASP A 120 -21.47 5.93 -3.95
N LYS A 121 -22.55 5.22 -3.63
CA LYS A 121 -22.69 4.27 -2.51
C LYS A 121 -21.87 2.99 -2.67
N HIS A 122 -20.95 2.96 -3.63
CA HIS A 122 -20.20 1.76 -3.97
C HIS A 122 -18.72 2.10 -3.99
N PRO A 123 -17.89 1.35 -3.24
CA PRO A 123 -16.45 1.44 -3.44
C PRO A 123 -16.16 1.14 -4.92
N PRO A 124 -15.10 1.74 -5.49
CA PRO A 124 -14.64 1.34 -6.82
C PRO A 124 -14.43 -0.18 -6.84
N PRO A 125 -14.64 -0.87 -7.97
CA PRO A 125 -14.49 -2.32 -7.99
C PRO A 125 -13.05 -2.72 -7.63
N CYS A 126 -12.92 -3.74 -6.77
CA CYS A 126 -11.64 -4.14 -6.21
C CYS A 126 -10.69 -4.55 -7.34
N PRO A 127 -9.42 -4.10 -7.37
CA PRO A 127 -8.49 -4.51 -8.43
C PRO A 127 -8.35 -6.03 -8.53
N PHE A 128 -8.48 -6.74 -7.41
CA PHE A 128 -8.47 -8.20 -7.36
C PHE A 128 -9.72 -8.85 -7.99
N GLU A 129 -10.84 -8.13 -8.15
CA GLU A 129 -11.99 -8.63 -8.91
C GLU A 129 -11.72 -8.72 -10.41
N PHE A 130 -10.83 -7.85 -10.94
CA PHE A 130 -10.43 -7.86 -12.35
C PHE A 130 -9.23 -8.77 -12.64
N LEU A 131 -8.39 -9.05 -11.64
CA LEU A 131 -7.28 -10.01 -11.72
C LEU A 131 -7.75 -11.47 -11.65
N ARG A 132 -8.80 -11.81 -12.43
CA ARG A 132 -9.23 -13.21 -12.63
C ARG A 132 -8.38 -13.93 -13.66
N GLU A 133 -7.67 -13.19 -14.50
CA GLU A 133 -6.73 -13.75 -15.45
C GLU A 133 -5.39 -13.98 -14.76
N PRO A 134 -4.83 -15.20 -14.83
CA PRO A 134 -3.49 -15.45 -14.30
C PRO A 134 -2.50 -14.50 -14.99
N PRO A 135 -1.49 -13.97 -14.28
CA PRO A 135 -0.47 -13.13 -14.90
C PRO A 135 0.10 -13.87 -16.11
N PRO A 136 0.31 -13.18 -17.26
CA PRO A 136 0.83 -13.81 -18.45
C PRO A 136 2.13 -14.53 -18.11
N VAL A 137 2.22 -15.80 -18.52
CA VAL A 137 3.43 -16.59 -18.34
C VAL A 137 4.51 -15.96 -19.20
N TYR A 138 5.42 -15.19 -18.57
CA TYR A 138 6.62 -14.72 -19.24
C TYR A 138 7.40 -15.94 -19.71
N GLN A 139 7.37 -16.20 -21.02
CA GLN A 139 8.26 -17.18 -21.61
C GLN A 139 9.68 -16.69 -21.32
N LYS A 140 10.46 -17.52 -20.59
CA LYS A 140 11.90 -17.29 -20.49
C LYS A 140 12.42 -17.38 -21.92
N GLU A 141 12.73 -16.24 -22.52
CA GLU A 141 13.51 -16.21 -23.75
C GLU A 141 14.78 -16.99 -23.47
N THR A 142 14.88 -18.17 -24.06
CA THR A 142 16.10 -18.96 -23.99
C THR A 142 17.11 -18.15 -24.81
N PRO A 143 18.26 -17.75 -24.24
CA PRO A 143 19.25 -16.99 -25.00
C PRO A 143 19.60 -17.80 -26.25
N GLN A 144 19.32 -17.25 -27.44
CA GLN A 144 19.83 -17.84 -28.67
C GLN A 144 21.34 -17.65 -28.66
N VAL A 145 22.07 -18.73 -28.38
CA VAL A 145 23.51 -18.77 -28.58
C VAL A 145 23.75 -18.62 -30.09
N PRO A 146 24.51 -17.62 -30.56
CA PRO A 146 24.82 -17.51 -31.97
C PRO A 146 25.64 -18.72 -32.40
N ILE A 147 25.15 -19.44 -33.40
CA ILE A 147 25.89 -20.49 -34.10
C ILE A 147 27.05 -19.78 -34.82
N GLN A 148 28.28 -20.00 -34.35
CA GLN A 148 29.47 -19.64 -35.11
C GLN A 148 29.60 -20.60 -36.29
N THR A 149 29.36 -20.10 -37.49
CA THR A 149 29.68 -20.79 -38.73
C THR A 149 31.20 -20.92 -38.84
N ILE A 150 31.71 -22.12 -38.62
CA ILE A 150 33.10 -22.46 -38.94
C ILE A 150 33.16 -22.64 -40.45
N SER A 151 33.55 -21.59 -41.16
CA SER A 151 33.94 -21.67 -42.57
C SER A 151 35.34 -22.28 -42.65
N ALA A 152 35.44 -23.51 -43.13
CA ALA A 152 36.71 -24.13 -43.50
C ALA A 152 37.33 -23.45 -44.73
N SER A 153 38.64 -23.20 -44.70
CA SER A 153 39.62 -23.09 -45.80
C SER A 153 40.95 -22.63 -45.16
N GLN A 154 42.08 -23.32 -45.23
CA GLN A 154 42.72 -24.03 -46.34
C GLN A 154 43.41 -25.32 -45.88
#